data_AF-A0A819D099-F1
#
_entry.id   AF-A0A819D099-F1
#
_cell.length_a   1.000
_cell.length_b   1.000
_cell.length_c   1.000
_cell.angle_alpha   90.00
_cell.angle_beta   90.00
_cell.angle_gamma   90.00
#
_symmetry.space_group_name_H-M   'P 1'
#
loop_
_entity.id
_entity.type
_entity.pdbx_description
1 polymer ?
#
loop_
_entity_poly.entity_id
_entity_poly.type
_entity_poly.pdbx_seq_one_letter_code
_entity_poly.pdbx_strand_id
1 'polypeptide(L)'
;MLDIHRKINLPFHYIQLDSWWYYKAIGGGVSQWKSRPDIFPDGLPTLYRQMERNDLFRIDLLSEAAHDCGLIMYEQDWLHVQSSKFIPLLTDIDLDRQWLMSTSEGADKVNITIQYSCVSVDYTRHIVYREDQWTIGISSLLSDALDIALFKDVFWSTTNEPGSAYKPSPMEPLPEREIVIAILSTGPVSSGDAINYTDSKRIMKCCRQDGLILKPDRPITMIDLLISD
;
A
#
# COMPACT_ATOMS: atom_id res chain seq x y z
N MET A 1 3.42 -11.68 14.78
CA MET A 1 2.86 -10.38 14.35
C MET A 1 2.63 -9.41 15.52
N LEU A 2 2.20 -9.88 16.70
CA LEU A 2 1.58 -9.08 17.76
C LEU A 2 2.46 -8.11 18.58
N ASP A 3 3.77 -8.16 18.44
CA ASP A 3 4.70 -7.26 19.14
C ASP A 3 5.33 -6.21 18.21
N ILE A 4 4.72 -5.92 17.06
CA ILE A 4 5.32 -5.02 16.06
C ILE A 4 5.61 -3.63 16.65
N HIS A 5 4.72 -3.10 17.49
CA HIS A 5 4.89 -1.84 18.23
C HIS A 5 6.02 -1.87 19.28
N ARG A 6 6.43 -3.06 19.73
CA ARG A 6 7.58 -3.22 20.64
C ARG A 6 8.89 -3.40 19.90
N LYS A 7 8.84 -3.92 18.68
CA LYS A 7 10.01 -4.29 17.87
C LYS A 7 10.42 -3.20 16.90
N ILE A 8 9.44 -2.49 16.36
CA ILE A 8 9.64 -1.37 15.44
C ILE A 8 9.32 -0.09 16.21
N ASN A 9 10.35 0.72 16.45
CA ASN A 9 10.22 2.01 17.12
C ASN A 9 9.90 3.10 16.11
N LEU A 10 8.68 3.08 15.58
CA LEU A 10 8.14 4.09 14.66
C LEU A 10 6.76 4.53 15.14
N PRO A 11 6.40 5.83 14.98
CA PRO A 11 5.08 6.34 15.27
C PRO A 11 4.10 6.01 14.12
N PHE A 12 3.94 4.73 13.78
CA PHE A 12 2.98 4.33 12.75
C PHE A 12 1.54 4.38 13.27
N HIS A 13 0.63 4.88 12.44
CA HIS A 13 -0.79 4.98 12.75
C HIS A 13 -1.63 3.84 12.14
N TYR A 14 -1.12 3.22 11.07
CA TYR A 14 -1.83 2.20 10.32
C TYR A 14 -0.94 0.98 10.08
N ILE A 15 -1.57 -0.19 10.11
CA ILE A 15 -0.99 -1.44 9.61
C ILE A 15 -1.90 -1.90 8.48
N GLN A 16 -1.31 -2.19 7.33
CA GLN A 16 -2.03 -2.72 6.17
C GLN A 16 -1.73 -4.20 6.04
N LEU A 17 -2.78 -4.99 5.83
CA LEU A 17 -2.67 -6.40 5.53
C LEU A 17 -2.89 -6.58 4.03
N ASP A 18 -1.80 -6.70 3.31
CA ASP A 18 -1.79 -6.95 1.87
C ASP A 18 -2.29 -8.39 1.55
N SER A 19 -2.20 -8.83 0.31
CA SER A 19 -2.68 -10.10 -0.23
C SER A 19 -2.28 -11.35 0.57
N TRP A 20 -2.98 -12.45 0.25
CA TRP A 20 -2.72 -13.82 0.70
C TRP A 20 -3.16 -14.21 2.12
N TRP A 21 -3.73 -13.30 2.91
CA TRP A 21 -4.46 -13.70 4.12
C TRP A 21 -5.88 -14.23 3.85
N TYR A 22 -6.41 -14.00 2.64
CA TYR A 22 -7.72 -14.42 2.18
C TYR A 22 -7.61 -15.47 1.06
N TYR A 23 -8.75 -16.06 0.65
CA TYR A 23 -8.79 -17.11 -0.36
C TYR A 23 -8.72 -16.53 -1.78
N LYS A 24 -7.90 -17.15 -2.63
CA LYS A 24 -7.75 -16.78 -4.05
C LYS A 24 -8.59 -17.68 -4.97
N ALA A 25 -9.12 -17.09 -6.03
CA ALA A 25 -9.76 -17.76 -7.15
C ALA A 25 -8.72 -18.16 -8.22
N ILE A 26 -9.19 -18.82 -9.28
CA ILE A 26 -8.41 -19.01 -10.51
C ILE A 26 -7.94 -17.64 -11.01
N GLY A 27 -6.66 -17.53 -11.36
CA GLY A 27 -6.05 -16.28 -11.83
C GLY A 27 -5.65 -15.31 -10.72
N GLY A 28 -5.73 -15.69 -9.45
CA GLY A 28 -5.21 -14.87 -8.33
C GLY A 28 -6.16 -13.75 -7.88
N GLY A 29 -7.39 -13.68 -8.39
CA GLY A 29 -8.43 -12.81 -7.85
C GLY A 29 -8.91 -13.27 -6.48
N VAL A 30 -9.63 -12.41 -5.73
CA VAL A 30 -10.24 -12.83 -4.46
C VAL A 30 -11.40 -13.79 -4.75
N SER A 31 -11.45 -14.94 -4.08
CA SER A 31 -12.63 -15.83 -4.12
C SER A 31 -13.53 -15.66 -2.91
N GLN A 32 -12.94 -15.46 -1.73
CA GLN A 32 -13.66 -15.26 -0.47
C GLN A 32 -12.89 -14.29 0.41
N TRP A 33 -13.59 -13.28 0.93
CA TRP A 33 -13.05 -12.31 1.87
C TRP A 33 -13.09 -12.84 3.32
N LYS A 34 -12.49 -14.01 3.54
CA LYS A 34 -12.40 -14.66 4.83
C LYS A 34 -10.95 -14.94 5.18
N SER A 35 -10.57 -14.67 6.43
CA SER A 35 -9.22 -14.97 6.91
C SER A 35 -8.94 -16.46 6.88
N ARG A 36 -7.81 -16.81 6.29
CA ARG A 36 -7.27 -18.16 6.25
C ARG A 36 -6.82 -18.61 7.64
N PRO A 37 -7.33 -19.73 8.19
CA PRO A 37 -6.93 -20.23 9.50
C PRO A 37 -5.46 -20.61 9.61
N ASP A 38 -4.77 -20.93 8.50
CA ASP A 38 -3.33 -21.20 8.51
C ASP A 38 -2.47 -19.94 8.61
N ILE A 39 -3.04 -18.75 8.34
CA ILE A 39 -2.39 -17.44 8.50
C ILE A 39 -2.84 -16.77 9.81
N PHE A 40 -4.15 -16.79 10.07
CA PHE A 40 -4.78 -16.26 11.28
C PHE A 40 -5.58 -17.37 11.98
N PRO A 41 -4.92 -18.24 12.79
CA PRO A 41 -5.57 -19.36 13.46
C PRO A 41 -6.74 -18.97 14.36
N ASP A 42 -6.62 -17.81 15.01
CA ASP A 42 -7.63 -17.25 15.91
C ASP A 42 -8.53 -16.21 15.24
N GLY A 43 -8.45 -16.09 13.90
CA GLY A 43 -9.11 -15.08 13.09
C GLY A 43 -8.56 -13.66 13.27
N LEU A 44 -8.93 -12.78 12.35
CA LEU A 44 -8.58 -11.35 12.40
C LEU A 44 -9.16 -10.58 13.60
N PRO A 45 -10.35 -10.90 14.17
CA PRO A 45 -10.85 -10.23 15.38
C PRO A 45 -9.91 -10.34 16.58
N THR A 46 -9.14 -11.42 16.67
CA THR A 46 -8.20 -11.62 17.77
C THR A 46 -7.00 -10.68 17.62
N LEU A 47 -6.49 -10.49 16.39
CA LEU A 47 -5.48 -9.50 16.07
C LEU A 47 -5.97 -8.08 16.40
N TYR A 48 -7.19 -7.74 15.97
CA TYR A 48 -7.81 -6.44 16.24
C TYR A 48 -7.90 -6.15 17.75
N ARG A 49 -8.44 -7.08 18.55
CA ARG A 49 -8.53 -6.94 20.03
C ARG A 49 -7.18 -6.83 20.72
N GLN A 50 -6.12 -7.40 20.15
CA GLN A 50 -4.76 -7.29 20.69
C GLN A 50 -4.12 -5.93 20.37
N MET A 51 -4.59 -5.24 19.33
CA MET A 51 -4.16 -3.88 18.97
C MET A 51 -4.92 -2.80 19.74
N GLU A 52 -6.18 -3.04 20.15
CA GLU A 52 -7.05 -2.11 20.91
C GLU A 52 -6.55 -1.70 22.32
N ARG A 53 -5.38 -2.15 22.77
CA ARG A 53 -4.81 -1.78 24.09
C ARG A 53 -4.07 -0.43 24.13
N ASN A 54 -4.05 0.34 23.04
CA ASN A 54 -3.63 1.74 23.00
C ASN A 54 -4.74 2.55 22.30
N ASP A 55 -5.21 3.62 22.94
CA ASP A 55 -6.49 4.27 22.66
C ASP A 55 -6.72 4.77 21.22
N LEU A 56 -8.01 4.66 20.82
CA LEU A 56 -8.74 5.27 19.69
C LEU A 56 -8.66 4.58 18.30
N PHE A 57 -9.67 3.78 17.92
CA PHE A 57 -10.72 4.13 16.92
C PHE A 57 -11.71 2.96 16.64
N ARG A 58 -12.90 3.29 16.13
CA ARG A 58 -14.13 2.44 15.96
C ARG A 58 -14.30 1.94 14.50
N ILE A 59 -14.63 0.66 14.25
CA ILE A 59 -15.94 -0.04 13.98
C ILE A 59 -16.54 0.04 12.53
N ASP A 60 -16.74 -1.15 11.90
CA ASP A 60 -17.70 -1.70 10.86
C ASP A 60 -18.06 -0.95 9.53
N LEU A 61 -18.37 -1.50 8.33
CA LEU A 61 -18.36 -2.84 7.67
C LEU A 61 -18.62 -2.76 6.11
N LEU A 62 -17.80 -3.41 5.23
CA LEU A 62 -18.12 -4.17 3.98
C LEU A 62 -18.53 -5.65 4.23
N SER A 63 -19.76 -6.05 3.90
CA SER A 63 -20.67 -6.93 4.69
C SER A 63 -20.27 -8.31 5.26
N GLU A 64 -19.13 -8.89 4.90
CA GLU A 64 -18.55 -10.06 5.60
C GLU A 64 -17.15 -9.76 6.13
N ALA A 65 -16.30 -9.10 5.34
CA ALA A 65 -14.90 -8.86 5.66
C ALA A 65 -14.72 -7.89 6.84
N ALA A 66 -15.55 -6.86 6.95
CA ALA A 66 -15.29 -5.82 7.92
C ALA A 66 -16.07 -5.97 9.26
N HIS A 67 -17.06 -6.87 9.38
CA HIS A 67 -17.73 -7.23 10.64
C HIS A 67 -16.94 -8.36 11.27
N ASP A 68 -16.47 -9.29 10.44
CA ASP A 68 -15.67 -10.40 10.94
C ASP A 68 -14.21 -10.02 11.13
N CYS A 69 -13.72 -8.86 10.64
CA CYS A 69 -12.27 -8.55 10.69
C CYS A 69 -11.87 -7.10 11.04
N GLY A 70 -12.80 -6.15 11.24
CA GLY A 70 -12.46 -4.78 11.65
C GLY A 70 -11.71 -3.93 10.61
N LEU A 71 -11.94 -4.20 9.32
CA LEU A 71 -11.29 -3.48 8.21
C LEU A 71 -11.92 -2.10 8.00
N ILE A 72 -11.11 -1.04 8.05
CA ILE A 72 -11.55 0.37 7.91
C ILE A 72 -11.27 0.97 6.53
N MET A 73 -10.48 0.28 5.72
CA MET A 73 -9.98 0.76 4.43
C MET A 73 -9.76 -0.41 3.47
N TYR A 74 -10.16 -0.23 2.22
CA TYR A 74 -9.86 -1.16 1.13
C TYR A 74 -8.71 -0.61 0.29
N GLU A 75 -7.71 -1.45 0.05
CA GLU A 75 -6.63 -1.14 -0.88
C GLU A 75 -6.97 -1.68 -2.27
N GLN A 76 -7.07 -0.77 -3.24
CA GLN A 76 -7.13 -1.12 -4.66
C GLN A 76 -5.71 -1.10 -5.23
N ASP A 77 -5.17 -2.29 -5.48
CA ASP A 77 -3.82 -2.53 -5.96
C ASP A 77 -3.73 -2.52 -7.51
N TRP A 78 -2.51 -2.54 -8.06
CA TRP A 78 -2.16 -2.58 -9.49
C TRP A 78 -2.62 -1.41 -10.35
N LEU A 79 -2.74 -0.21 -9.77
CA LEU A 79 -3.24 0.95 -10.53
C LEU A 79 -2.33 1.31 -11.72
N HIS A 80 -1.01 1.12 -11.62
CA HIS A 80 -0.11 1.34 -12.76
C HIS A 80 -0.43 0.41 -13.96
N VAL A 81 -0.85 -0.84 -13.71
CA VAL A 81 -1.22 -1.77 -14.79
C VAL A 81 -2.58 -1.41 -15.36
N GLN A 82 -3.52 -1.04 -14.50
CA GLN A 82 -4.86 -0.63 -14.92
C GLN A 82 -4.79 0.62 -15.81
N SER A 83 -3.97 1.60 -15.45
CA SER A 83 -3.83 2.84 -16.22
C SER A 83 -2.96 2.73 -17.47
N SER A 84 -2.00 1.79 -17.53
CA SER A 84 -1.04 1.72 -18.65
C SER A 84 -1.16 0.50 -19.57
N LYS A 85 -1.81 -0.59 -19.13
CA LYS A 85 -1.82 -1.88 -19.85
C LYS A 85 -3.21 -2.47 -20.06
N PHE A 86 -4.22 -2.04 -19.31
CA PHE A 86 -5.57 -2.56 -19.47
C PHE A 86 -6.27 -1.87 -20.65
N ILE A 87 -6.21 -2.52 -21.82
CA ILE A 87 -6.67 -1.97 -23.10
C ILE A 87 -8.06 -1.31 -23.02
N PRO A 88 -9.08 -1.88 -22.36
CA PRO A 88 -10.38 -1.23 -22.31
C PRO A 88 -10.34 0.19 -21.71
N LEU A 89 -9.55 0.41 -20.65
CA LEU A 89 -9.36 1.74 -20.05
C LEU A 89 -8.54 2.69 -20.94
N LEU A 90 -7.73 2.15 -21.87
CA LEU A 90 -6.97 2.94 -22.84
C LEU A 90 -7.79 3.33 -24.07
N THR A 91 -8.88 2.64 -24.34
CA THR A 91 -9.71 2.82 -25.55
C THR A 91 -11.07 3.44 -25.29
N ASP A 92 -11.51 3.48 -24.03
CA ASP A 92 -12.79 4.04 -23.59
C ASP A 92 -12.55 5.07 -22.49
N ILE A 93 -12.76 6.35 -22.82
CA ILE A 93 -12.53 7.47 -21.91
C ILE A 93 -13.51 7.52 -20.73
N ASP A 94 -14.68 6.88 -20.85
CA ASP A 94 -15.69 6.87 -19.80
C ASP A 94 -15.53 5.67 -18.86
N LEU A 95 -14.85 4.61 -19.30
CA LEU A 95 -14.73 3.37 -18.54
C LEU A 95 -13.96 3.55 -17.23
N ASP A 96 -12.92 4.38 -17.22
CA ASP A 96 -12.13 4.67 -16.00
C ASP A 96 -12.98 5.38 -14.96
N ARG A 97 -13.72 6.41 -15.40
CA ARG A 97 -14.67 7.11 -14.55
C ARG A 97 -15.74 6.17 -14.01
N GLN A 98 -16.32 5.31 -14.86
CA GLN A 98 -17.34 4.35 -14.42
C GLN A 98 -16.78 3.36 -13.38
N TRP A 99 -15.56 2.87 -13.60
CA TRP A 99 -14.90 1.95 -12.66
C TRP A 99 -14.60 2.63 -11.32
N LEU A 100 -13.99 3.82 -11.32
CA LEU A 100 -13.71 4.58 -10.09
C LEU A 100 -14.99 4.94 -9.33
N MET A 101 -16.01 5.46 -10.03
CA MET A 101 -17.28 5.85 -9.41
C MET A 101 -18.04 4.65 -8.84
N SER A 102 -18.10 3.52 -9.56
CA SER A 102 -18.78 2.32 -9.05
C SER A 102 -18.06 1.72 -7.85
N THR A 103 -16.72 1.79 -7.82
CA THR A 103 -15.93 1.38 -6.66
C THR A 103 -16.21 2.30 -5.47
N SER A 104 -16.24 3.62 -5.69
CA SER A 104 -16.59 4.62 -4.67
C SER A 104 -17.99 4.39 -4.11
N GLU A 105 -19.01 4.25 -4.96
CA GLU A 105 -20.38 3.95 -4.52
C GLU A 105 -20.46 2.63 -3.74
N GLY A 106 -19.65 1.64 -4.13
CA GLY A 106 -19.49 0.38 -3.44
C GLY A 106 -18.96 0.57 -2.02
N ALA A 107 -17.92 1.40 -1.86
CA ALA A 107 -17.26 1.72 -0.59
C ALA A 107 -18.11 2.66 0.30
N ASP A 108 -18.89 3.56 -0.28
CA ASP A 108 -19.79 4.46 0.45
C ASP A 108 -20.95 3.68 1.10
N LYS A 109 -21.48 2.66 0.42
CA LYS A 109 -22.58 1.80 0.93
C LYS A 109 -22.25 1.05 2.22
N VAL A 110 -20.99 1.04 2.58
CA VAL A 110 -20.34 0.17 3.56
C VAL A 110 -19.30 0.93 4.39
N ASN A 111 -19.27 2.25 4.23
CA ASN A 111 -18.54 3.20 5.05
C ASN A 111 -17.05 2.87 5.24
N ILE A 112 -16.37 2.50 4.15
CA ILE A 112 -14.92 2.32 4.13
C ILE A 112 -14.28 3.33 3.18
N THR A 113 -13.03 3.70 3.45
CA THR A 113 -12.25 4.49 2.49
C THR A 113 -11.54 3.56 1.50
N ILE A 114 -11.33 4.05 0.28
CA ILE A 114 -10.50 3.36 -0.71
C ILE A 114 -9.13 4.04 -0.74
N GLN A 115 -8.08 3.23 -0.65
CA GLN A 115 -6.72 3.64 -0.96
C GLN A 115 -6.35 3.05 -2.32
N TYR A 116 -6.10 3.90 -3.30
CA TYR A 116 -5.55 3.49 -4.59
C TYR A 116 -4.02 3.37 -4.49
N SER A 117 -3.50 2.21 -4.88
CA SER A 117 -2.13 1.75 -4.62
C SER A 117 -1.43 1.18 -5.85
N CYS A 118 -0.12 0.98 -5.70
CA CYS A 118 0.77 0.39 -6.70
C CYS A 118 0.73 1.15 -8.03
N VAL A 119 1.03 2.43 -7.89
CA VAL A 119 1.07 3.40 -8.99
C VAL A 119 2.47 3.51 -9.59
N SER A 120 3.44 2.97 -8.86
CA SER A 120 4.70 2.48 -9.38
C SER A 120 4.60 1.04 -9.85
N VAL A 121 5.69 0.53 -10.42
CA VAL A 121 5.95 -0.92 -10.44
C VAL A 121 5.84 -1.51 -9.02
N ASP A 122 5.35 -2.73 -8.93
CA ASP A 122 5.26 -3.51 -7.69
C ASP A 122 6.65 -3.71 -7.02
N TYR A 123 6.72 -3.54 -5.70
CA TYR A 123 7.99 -3.59 -4.96
C TYR A 123 8.68 -4.95 -5.04
N THR A 124 7.92 -6.05 -5.16
CA THR A 124 8.48 -7.38 -5.34
C THR A 124 9.19 -7.45 -6.69
N ARG A 125 8.61 -6.87 -7.74
CA ARG A 125 9.27 -6.79 -9.04
C ARG A 125 10.55 -5.94 -8.97
N HIS A 126 10.54 -4.86 -8.21
CA HIS A 126 11.74 -4.05 -7.99
C HIS A 126 12.88 -4.84 -7.34
N ILE A 127 12.62 -5.47 -6.18
CA ILE A 127 13.65 -6.18 -5.41
C ILE A 127 14.13 -7.48 -6.10
N VAL A 128 13.28 -8.12 -6.90
CA VAL A 128 13.60 -9.40 -7.58
C VAL A 128 14.18 -9.19 -8.97
N TYR A 129 13.58 -8.30 -9.77
CA TYR A 129 13.86 -8.11 -11.20
C TYR A 129 14.51 -6.77 -11.55
N ARG A 130 14.74 -5.88 -10.57
CA ARG A 130 15.37 -4.56 -10.78
C ARG A 130 14.56 -3.62 -11.69
N GLU A 131 13.25 -3.76 -11.67
CA GLU A 131 12.37 -2.80 -12.34
C GLU A 131 12.24 -1.51 -11.54
N ASP A 132 12.01 -0.39 -12.20
CA ASP A 132 12.12 0.92 -11.58
C ASP A 132 10.87 1.27 -10.79
N GLN A 133 10.88 1.00 -9.48
CA GLN A 133 9.76 1.32 -8.59
C GLN A 133 9.53 2.83 -8.40
N TRP A 134 10.51 3.65 -8.76
CA TRP A 134 10.39 5.10 -8.63
C TRP A 134 9.63 5.77 -9.78
N THR A 135 9.32 5.05 -10.86
CA THR A 135 8.70 5.63 -12.06
C THR A 135 7.19 5.83 -11.87
N ILE A 136 6.80 6.90 -11.19
CA ILE A 136 5.40 7.24 -10.93
C ILE A 136 4.85 8.39 -11.78
N GLY A 137 5.66 8.99 -12.67
CA GLY A 137 5.32 10.27 -13.30
C GLY A 137 4.04 10.29 -14.15
N ILE A 138 3.72 9.20 -14.88
CA ILE A 138 2.46 9.09 -15.64
C ILE A 138 1.28 8.89 -14.69
N SER A 139 1.38 7.93 -13.78
CA SER A 139 0.31 7.63 -12.82
C SER A 139 -0.01 8.84 -11.93
N SER A 140 1.03 9.60 -11.55
CA SER A 140 0.90 10.82 -10.75
C SER A 140 0.24 11.97 -11.52
N LEU A 141 0.46 12.06 -12.84
CA LEU A 141 -0.24 13.03 -13.68
C LEU A 141 -1.75 12.75 -13.67
N LEU A 142 -2.14 11.47 -13.81
CA LEU A 142 -3.54 11.06 -13.78
C LEU A 142 -4.17 11.36 -12.41
N SER A 143 -3.48 11.04 -11.31
CA SER A 143 -4.04 11.25 -9.98
C SER A 143 -4.17 12.71 -9.59
N ASP A 144 -3.20 13.52 -9.98
CA ASP A 144 -3.24 14.97 -9.81
C ASP A 144 -4.42 15.59 -10.57
N ALA A 145 -4.76 15.06 -11.75
CA ALA A 145 -5.95 15.48 -12.49
C ALA A 145 -7.27 15.04 -11.83
N LEU A 146 -7.24 13.94 -11.07
CA LEU A 146 -8.40 13.40 -10.36
C LEU A 146 -8.52 13.89 -8.91
N ASP A 147 -7.57 14.70 -8.43
CA ASP A 147 -7.47 15.14 -7.03
C ASP A 147 -7.41 13.96 -6.03
N ILE A 148 -6.66 12.91 -6.40
CA ILE A 148 -6.47 11.70 -5.58
C ILE A 148 -5.01 11.62 -5.13
N ALA A 149 -4.79 11.40 -3.84
CA ALA A 149 -3.46 11.12 -3.30
C ALA A 149 -3.15 9.62 -3.41
N LEU A 150 -2.19 9.27 -4.28
CA LEU A 150 -1.87 7.87 -4.59
C LEU A 150 -0.78 7.28 -3.72
N PHE A 151 -1.02 6.06 -3.25
CA PHE A 151 0.01 5.26 -2.57
C PHE A 151 0.97 4.67 -3.62
N LYS A 152 2.26 5.04 -3.57
CA LYS A 152 3.31 4.53 -4.48
C LYS A 152 3.25 3.00 -4.56
N ASP A 153 3.47 2.41 -3.38
CA ASP A 153 3.50 1.00 -2.95
C ASP A 153 4.46 0.99 -1.75
N VAL A 154 4.52 -0.11 -1.00
CA VAL A 154 5.52 -0.29 0.06
C VAL A 154 6.94 -0.24 -0.51
N PHE A 155 7.90 0.12 0.35
CA PHE A 155 9.33 0.06 0.03
C PHE A 155 10.08 -0.73 1.10
N TRP A 156 11.29 -1.18 0.76
CA TRP A 156 12.24 -1.68 1.76
C TRP A 156 13.09 -0.54 2.30
N SER A 157 13.08 -0.35 3.61
CA SER A 157 13.92 0.61 4.29
C SER A 157 15.35 0.10 4.48
N THR A 158 15.60 -1.20 4.32
CA THR A 158 16.96 -1.77 4.31
C THR A 158 17.36 -2.34 2.97
N THR A 159 18.67 -2.40 2.74
CA THR A 159 19.22 -2.91 1.48
C THR A 159 19.05 -4.42 1.33
N ASN A 160 19.17 -5.18 2.43
CA ASN A 160 19.19 -6.64 2.37
C ASN A 160 18.29 -7.22 3.47
N GLU A 161 17.34 -8.06 3.07
CA GLU A 161 16.54 -8.90 3.97
C GLU A 161 16.74 -10.38 3.63
N PRO A 162 17.72 -11.06 4.26
CA PRO A 162 17.97 -12.47 3.99
C PRO A 162 16.79 -13.33 4.44
N GLY A 163 16.49 -14.38 3.67
CA GLY A 163 15.37 -15.28 3.95
C GLY A 163 14.00 -14.73 3.49
N SER A 164 13.98 -13.67 2.68
CA SER A 164 12.78 -13.21 2.00
C SER A 164 12.12 -14.33 1.19
N ALA A 165 10.78 -14.36 1.20
CA ALA A 165 10.00 -15.35 0.46
C ALA A 165 10.08 -15.18 -1.07
N TYR A 166 10.52 -14.02 -1.55
CA TYR A 166 10.49 -13.67 -2.97
C TYR A 166 11.66 -14.26 -3.77
N LYS A 167 12.85 -14.30 -3.17
CA LYS A 167 14.09 -14.81 -3.78
C LYS A 167 15.11 -15.10 -2.67
N PRO A 168 16.12 -15.98 -2.87
CA PRO A 168 17.14 -16.22 -1.85
C PRO A 168 18.00 -15.00 -1.47
N SER A 169 18.17 -14.04 -2.38
CA SER A 169 18.96 -12.82 -2.13
C SER A 169 18.38 -11.62 -2.90
N PRO A 170 17.17 -11.16 -2.54
CA PRO A 170 16.61 -9.92 -3.05
C PRO A 170 17.26 -8.74 -2.31
N MET A 171 17.24 -7.57 -2.93
CA MET A 171 17.94 -6.41 -2.39
C MET A 171 17.26 -5.13 -2.86
N GLU A 172 17.22 -4.11 -2.01
CA GLU A 172 16.82 -2.74 -2.35
C GLU A 172 18.10 -1.88 -2.49
N PRO A 173 18.47 -1.46 -3.71
CA PRO A 173 19.73 -0.78 -3.93
C PRO A 173 19.72 0.67 -3.43
N LEU A 174 18.55 1.32 -3.40
CA LEU A 174 18.42 2.74 -3.08
C LEU A 174 17.19 3.01 -2.17
N PRO A 175 17.19 2.49 -0.92
CA PRO A 175 16.09 2.69 0.03
C PRO A 175 15.71 4.16 0.22
N GLU A 176 16.69 5.07 0.25
CA GLU A 176 16.45 6.50 0.37
C GLU A 176 15.66 7.07 -0.80
N ARG A 177 15.90 6.59 -2.03
CA ARG A 177 15.15 7.04 -3.20
C ARG A 177 13.69 6.59 -3.10
N GLU A 178 13.45 5.34 -2.70
CA GLU A 178 12.08 4.86 -2.55
C GLU A 178 11.28 5.64 -1.50
N ILE A 179 11.92 6.00 -0.40
CA ILE A 179 11.33 6.86 0.63
C ILE A 179 11.00 8.24 0.05
N VAL A 180 11.95 8.87 -0.66
CA VAL A 180 11.73 10.20 -1.26
C VAL A 180 10.55 10.15 -2.24
N ILE A 181 10.50 9.15 -3.11
CA ILE A 181 9.42 9.02 -4.11
C ILE A 181 8.08 8.73 -3.44
N ALA A 182 8.05 7.93 -2.36
CA ALA A 182 6.82 7.69 -1.60
C ALA A 182 6.28 8.99 -0.96
N ILE A 183 7.14 9.87 -0.45
CA ILE A 183 6.70 11.18 0.06
C ILE A 183 6.15 12.06 -1.08
N LEU A 184 6.87 12.06 -2.21
CA LEU A 184 6.52 12.86 -3.39
C LEU A 184 5.31 12.30 -4.15
N SER A 185 4.80 11.10 -3.82
CA SER A 185 3.56 10.58 -4.38
C SER A 185 2.31 11.15 -3.70
N THR A 186 2.46 11.93 -2.61
CA THR A 186 1.39 12.54 -1.78
C THR A 186 0.49 11.58 -1.00
N GLY A 187 0.41 10.32 -1.42
CA GLY A 187 -0.30 9.27 -0.68
C GLY A 187 0.43 8.77 0.57
N PRO A 188 -0.02 7.66 1.14
CA PRO A 188 0.64 6.99 2.26
C PRO A 188 2.12 6.70 2.01
N VAL A 189 2.91 6.67 3.08
CA VAL A 189 4.32 6.28 3.06
C VAL A 189 4.43 5.07 3.97
N SER A 190 4.75 3.90 3.41
CA SER A 190 4.71 2.64 4.13
C SER A 190 5.93 1.78 3.81
N SER A 191 6.50 1.17 4.84
CA SER A 191 7.60 0.23 4.73
C SER A 191 7.07 -1.20 4.72
N GLY A 192 7.52 -2.01 3.77
CA GLY A 192 7.20 -3.44 3.65
C GLY A 192 8.26 -4.35 4.28
N ASP A 193 9.20 -3.79 5.06
CA ASP A 193 10.29 -4.53 5.68
C ASP A 193 9.79 -5.62 6.62
N ALA A 194 10.52 -6.73 6.68
CA ALA A 194 10.31 -7.71 7.73
C ALA A 194 10.57 -7.09 9.12
N ILE A 195 9.85 -7.54 10.15
CA ILE A 195 9.81 -6.92 11.49
C ILE A 195 11.19 -6.63 12.12
N ASN A 196 12.20 -7.46 11.84
CA ASN A 196 13.55 -7.31 12.41
C ASN A 196 14.53 -6.60 11.46
N TYR A 197 14.07 -6.15 10.30
CA TYR A 197 14.85 -5.53 9.24
C TYR A 197 14.41 -4.10 8.94
N THR A 198 13.43 -3.55 9.65
CA THR A 198 13.03 -2.16 9.51
C THR A 198 14.11 -1.20 10.02
N ASP A 199 14.64 -0.33 9.15
CA ASP A 199 15.51 0.79 9.54
C ASP A 199 14.66 2.00 9.93
N SER A 200 14.27 2.03 11.20
CA SER A 200 13.47 3.14 11.74
C SER A 200 14.20 4.49 11.63
N LYS A 201 15.54 4.53 11.72
CA LYS A 201 16.27 5.80 11.62
C LYS A 201 16.20 6.38 10.21
N ARG A 202 16.24 5.53 9.19
CA ARG A 202 16.09 5.95 7.80
C ARG A 202 14.65 6.38 7.51
N ILE A 203 13.65 5.63 7.97
CA ILE A 203 12.24 6.00 7.80
C ILE A 203 11.94 7.33 8.49
N MET A 204 12.40 7.54 9.73
CA MET A 204 12.16 8.80 10.44
C MET A 204 12.76 10.04 9.76
N LYS A 205 13.55 9.92 8.68
CA LYS A 205 13.94 11.07 7.87
C LYS A 205 12.77 11.67 7.06
N CYS A 206 11.69 10.92 6.85
CA CYS A 206 10.50 11.40 6.12
C CYS A 206 9.49 12.13 7.00
N CYS A 207 9.58 12.00 8.32
CA CYS A 207 8.58 12.53 9.24
C CYS A 207 9.20 13.27 10.42
N ARG A 208 8.39 14.13 11.04
CA ARG A 208 8.68 14.71 12.34
C ARG A 208 8.72 13.64 13.42
N GLN A 209 9.21 14.00 14.61
CA GLN A 209 9.28 13.11 15.77
C GLN A 209 7.93 12.53 16.19
N ASP A 210 6.82 13.23 15.89
CA ASP A 210 5.44 12.81 16.15
C ASP A 210 4.83 11.95 15.05
N GLY A 211 5.59 11.62 13.99
CA GLY A 211 5.13 10.81 12.86
C GLY A 211 4.46 11.60 11.73
N LEU A 212 4.31 12.92 11.87
CA LEU A 212 3.74 13.74 10.81
C LEU A 212 4.71 13.84 9.62
N ILE A 213 4.25 13.39 8.44
CA ILE A 213 4.94 13.54 7.16
C ILE A 213 4.44 14.81 6.50
N LEU A 214 5.37 15.72 6.16
CA LEU A 214 5.06 16.87 5.32
C LEU A 214 5.16 16.44 3.86
N LYS A 215 4.10 16.67 3.10
CA LYS A 215 4.00 16.27 1.70
C LYS A 215 3.82 17.52 0.82
N PRO A 216 4.27 17.47 -0.45
CA PRO A 216 3.95 18.53 -1.40
C PRO A 216 2.45 18.57 -1.67
N ASP A 217 1.96 19.72 -2.15
CA ASP A 217 0.54 19.91 -2.51
C ASP A 217 0.14 19.08 -3.74
N ARG A 218 1.10 18.70 -4.59
CA ARG A 218 0.91 17.92 -5.81
C ARG A 218 1.97 16.83 -5.91
N PRO A 219 1.67 15.67 -6.50
CA PRO A 219 2.65 14.61 -6.67
C PRO A 219 3.70 14.97 -7.72
N ILE A 220 4.87 14.34 -7.63
CA ILE A 220 5.90 14.45 -8.68
C ILE A 220 5.39 13.83 -9.99
N THR A 221 5.43 14.60 -11.08
CA THR A 221 4.88 14.17 -12.38
C THR A 221 5.98 13.95 -13.42
N MET A 222 5.61 13.50 -14.62
CA MET A 222 6.55 13.29 -15.71
C MET A 222 7.33 14.56 -16.12
N ILE A 223 6.77 15.76 -15.95
CA ILE A 223 7.53 17.00 -16.22
C ILE A 223 8.71 17.12 -15.24
N ASP A 224 8.54 16.61 -14.03
CA ASP A 224 9.56 16.59 -12.99
C ASP A 224 10.51 15.39 -13.10
N LEU A 225 10.15 14.34 -13.86
CA LEU A 225 11.04 13.18 -14.11
C LEU A 225 12.35 13.57 -14.80
N LEU A 226 12.38 14.71 -15.49
CA LEU A 226 13.60 15.27 -16.06
C LEU A 226 14.65 15.63 -14.98
N ILE A 227 14.25 15.71 -13.70
CA ILE A 227 15.11 15.96 -12.53
C ILE A 227 15.51 14.65 -11.82
N SER A 228 14.80 13.54 -12.06
CA SER A 228 15.02 12.26 -11.36
C SER A 228 15.92 11.26 -12.10
N ASP A 229 16.31 11.56 -13.35
CA ASP A 229 17.30 10.81 -14.15
C ASP A 229 18.75 11.26 -13.85
#